data_AF-A0A813C0K1-F1
#
_entry.id   AF-A0A813C0K1-F1
#
_cell.length_a   1.000
_cell.length_b   1.000
_cell.length_c   1.000
_cell.angle_alpha   90.00
_cell.angle_beta   90.00
_cell.angle_gamma   90.00
#
_symmetry.space_group_name_H-M   'P 1'
#
loop_
_entity.id
_entity.type
_entity.pdbx_description
1 polymer ?
#
loop_
_entity_poly.entity_id
_entity_poly.type
_entity_poly.pdbx_seq_one_letter_code
_entity_poly.pdbx_strand_id
1 'polypeptide(L)'
;MRQCGHEGCVALKEACATFHSNMPWALPACLRARGLQPALCGEQALLSAWRPGKGPPSKRSGNEAAGSRRGLLELRPLGACAELGDKKRLAMYLERCGLSMWAPLTIFTPHDMSKYGDCDSRVLWFLKHARKERNEGVSVHLGAKTCQSAWLAVAQEEQDDYVAQREVPAVLLDEEDRKLTFRIYLLLVAQHKGSSAMALVRREFICRSHPAVYDASDPDSSRHVHSTLDVFKDVQGRSSKTFSQCAAVWPAMLSMFKAVLEPFLESFAVAKDAGSVLSFELLGADVLLDKEGQPWLLE
;
A
#
# COMPACT_ATOMS: atom_id res chain seq x y z
N MET A 1 23.83 -6.53 -24.07
CA MET A 1 22.47 -6.19 -23.60
C MET A 1 22.26 -4.69 -23.78
N ARG A 2 21.27 -4.27 -24.58
CA ARG A 2 20.98 -2.85 -24.81
C ARG A 2 20.33 -2.25 -23.56
N GLN A 3 20.91 -1.18 -23.02
CA GLN A 3 20.37 -0.44 -21.88
C GLN A 3 19.10 0.30 -22.33
N CYS A 4 18.00 0.15 -21.57
CA CYS A 4 16.80 0.97 -21.75
C CYS A 4 17.14 2.42 -21.39
N GLY A 5 17.07 3.32 -22.38
CA GLY A 5 17.47 4.72 -22.29
C GLY A 5 16.32 5.69 -21.96
N HIS A 6 15.19 5.20 -21.44
CA HIS A 6 14.09 6.08 -21.02
C HIS A 6 14.50 6.86 -19.76
N GLU A 7 14.34 8.19 -19.80
CA GLU A 7 14.62 9.10 -18.66
C GLU A 7 13.87 8.68 -17.38
N GLY A 8 12.66 8.08 -17.52
CA GLY A 8 11.91 7.48 -16.40
C GLY A 8 12.62 6.29 -15.74
N CYS A 9 13.37 5.47 -16.50
CA CYS A 9 14.17 4.37 -15.94
C CYS A 9 15.45 4.86 -15.25
N VAL A 10 15.98 6.02 -15.63
CA VAL A 10 17.13 6.65 -14.99
C VAL A 10 16.71 7.30 -13.67
N ALA A 11 15.58 8.00 -13.63
CA ALA A 11 15.00 8.56 -12.40
C ALA A 11 14.60 7.47 -11.39
N LEU A 12 14.10 6.32 -11.85
CA LEU A 12 13.86 5.15 -10.99
C LEU A 12 15.17 4.57 -10.45
N LYS A 13 16.22 4.47 -11.27
CA LYS A 13 17.54 3.97 -10.84
C LYS A 13 18.18 4.86 -9.77
N GLU A 14 18.03 6.18 -9.89
CA GLU A 14 18.55 7.14 -8.91
C GLU A 14 17.73 7.13 -7.60
N ALA A 15 16.41 7.00 -7.67
CA ALA A 15 15.55 6.83 -6.49
C ALA A 15 15.73 5.46 -5.80
N CYS A 16 16.13 4.43 -6.55
CA CYS A 16 16.38 3.07 -6.08
C CYS A 16 17.83 2.82 -5.61
N ALA A 17 18.72 3.83 -5.65
CA ALA A 17 20.10 3.68 -5.20
C ALA A 17 20.22 3.44 -3.67
N THR A 18 19.15 3.73 -2.91
CA THR A 18 19.15 3.62 -1.44
C THR A 18 18.25 2.54 -0.87
N PHE A 19 17.42 1.84 -1.66
CA PHE A 19 16.77 0.58 -1.27
C PHE A 19 16.36 -0.21 -2.52
N HIS A 20 16.57 -1.52 -2.49
CA HIS A 20 16.16 -2.44 -3.54
C HIS A 20 14.63 -2.41 -3.72
N SER A 21 14.16 -1.97 -4.88
CA SER A 21 12.73 -1.96 -5.22
C SER A 21 12.17 -3.39 -5.31
N ASN A 22 11.11 -3.67 -4.55
CA ASN A 22 10.24 -4.83 -4.77
C ASN A 22 9.44 -4.61 -6.07
N MET A 23 10.07 -4.93 -7.19
CA MET A 23 9.39 -5.28 -8.44
C MET A 23 9.40 -6.81 -8.50
N PRO A 24 8.28 -7.52 -8.26
CA PRO A 24 8.25 -8.98 -8.11
C PRO A 24 8.91 -9.74 -9.27
N TRP A 25 8.85 -9.18 -10.47
CA TRP A 25 9.40 -9.78 -11.69
C TRP A 25 10.86 -9.39 -11.98
N ALA A 26 11.31 -8.22 -11.53
CA ALA A 26 12.68 -7.75 -11.76
C ALA A 26 13.63 -8.05 -10.59
N LEU A 27 13.12 -8.17 -9.36
CA LEU A 27 13.92 -8.42 -8.17
C LEU A 27 14.69 -9.76 -8.26
N PRO A 28 14.10 -10.89 -8.68
CA PRO A 28 14.85 -12.13 -8.86
C PRO A 28 15.96 -12.00 -9.91
N ALA A 29 15.74 -11.23 -10.98
CA ALA A 29 16.75 -10.98 -12.01
C ALA A 29 17.88 -10.06 -11.50
N CYS A 30 17.55 -9.01 -10.76
CA CYS A 30 18.51 -8.08 -10.16
C CYS A 30 19.33 -8.73 -9.04
N LEU A 31 18.72 -9.61 -8.22
CA LEU A 31 19.41 -10.39 -7.20
C LEU A 31 20.33 -11.43 -7.86
N ARG A 32 19.84 -12.19 -8.85
CA ARG A 32 20.67 -13.16 -9.60
C ARG A 32 21.86 -12.52 -10.31
N ALA A 33 21.67 -11.35 -10.92
CA ALA A 33 22.75 -10.59 -11.56
C ALA A 33 23.84 -10.14 -10.57
N ARG A 34 23.55 -10.16 -9.26
CA ARG A 34 24.49 -9.84 -8.17
C ARG A 34 24.88 -11.06 -7.34
N GLY A 35 24.56 -12.28 -7.79
CA GLY A 35 24.84 -13.52 -7.08
C GLY A 35 24.04 -13.71 -5.79
N LEU A 36 22.96 -12.94 -5.60
CA LEU A 36 22.08 -12.99 -4.44
C LEU A 36 20.80 -13.76 -4.81
N GLN A 37 20.21 -14.45 -3.84
CA GLN A 37 18.91 -15.10 -3.99
C GLN A 37 17.92 -14.49 -2.97
N PRO A 38 16.63 -14.36 -3.32
CA PRO A 38 15.61 -13.99 -2.35
C PRO A 38 15.61 -15.01 -1.20
N ALA A 39 15.55 -14.55 0.04
CA ALA A 39 15.33 -15.44 1.18
C ALA A 39 13.92 -16.04 1.07
N LEU A 40 13.81 -17.36 1.20
CA LEU A 40 12.53 -18.07 1.28
C LEU A 40 11.88 -17.84 2.66
N CYS A 41 10.61 -18.20 2.78
CA CYS A 41 9.90 -18.14 4.06
C CYS A 41 10.63 -19.00 5.11
N GLY A 42 11.02 -18.40 6.24
CA GLY A 42 11.82 -19.05 7.27
C GLY A 42 13.34 -19.01 7.04
N GLU A 43 13.81 -18.37 5.96
CA GLU A 43 15.24 -18.12 5.73
C GLU A 43 15.70 -16.77 6.29
N GLN A 44 16.96 -16.74 6.69
CA GLN A 44 17.62 -15.56 7.26
C GLN A 44 18.09 -14.61 6.15
N ALA A 45 17.51 -13.41 6.06
CA ALA A 45 18.00 -12.38 5.16
C ALA A 45 19.12 -11.56 5.82
N LEU A 46 20.32 -11.61 5.24
CA LEU A 46 21.45 -10.77 5.66
C LEU A 46 21.30 -9.36 5.11
N LEU A 47 20.79 -8.43 5.92
CA LEU A 47 20.81 -7.01 5.61
C LEU A 47 22.09 -6.37 6.16
N SER A 48 22.91 -5.83 5.26
CA SER A 48 24.05 -5.00 5.63
C SER A 48 23.58 -3.57 5.86
N ALA A 49 23.56 -3.11 7.11
CA ALA A 49 23.35 -1.70 7.40
C ALA A 49 24.58 -0.91 6.91
N TRP A 50 24.45 -0.24 5.76
CA TRP A 50 25.50 0.66 5.29
C TRP A 50 25.42 1.95 6.10
N ARG A 51 26.34 2.14 7.05
CA ARG A 51 26.57 3.47 7.62
C ARG A 51 27.40 4.27 6.60
N PRO A 52 26.91 5.41 6.07
CA PRO A 52 27.77 6.33 5.35
C PRO A 52 28.68 6.99 6.40
N GLY A 53 29.83 6.38 6.67
CA GLY A 53 30.86 6.98 7.51
C GLY A 53 31.40 8.22 6.81
N LYS A 54 31.28 9.39 7.45
CA LYS A 54 32.06 10.56 7.05
C LYS A 54 33.55 10.26 7.30
N GLY A 55 34.31 10.09 6.22
CA GLY A 55 35.76 10.16 6.21
C GLY A 55 36.49 8.83 6.03
N PRO A 56 37.70 8.86 5.43
CA PRO A 56 38.55 7.69 5.32
C PRO A 56 39.00 7.22 6.72
N PRO A 57 39.17 5.90 6.93
CA PRO A 57 39.55 5.37 8.23
C PRO A 57 40.94 5.91 8.61
N SER A 58 41.00 6.70 9.69
CA SER A 58 42.26 7.09 10.29
C SER A 58 42.99 5.82 10.75
N LYS A 59 44.21 5.62 10.24
CA LYS A 59 45.13 4.57 10.72
C LYS A 59 45.42 4.78 12.21
N ARG A 60 44.64 4.16 13.09
CA ARG A 60 45.06 3.88 14.46
C ARG A 60 45.13 2.38 14.64
N SER A 61 46.36 1.93 14.83
CA SER A 61 46.80 0.61 15.25
C SER A 61 46.12 0.18 16.55
N GLY A 62 45.55 -1.02 16.57
CA GLY A 62 45.07 -1.68 17.77
C GLY A 62 43.94 -2.66 17.45
N ASN A 63 44.11 -3.92 17.85
CA ASN A 63 43.20 -5.05 17.62
C ASN A 63 41.81 -4.85 18.23
N GLU A 64 40.96 -4.08 17.57
CA GLU A 64 39.51 -4.30 17.59
C GLU A 64 39.06 -4.28 16.14
N ALA A 65 38.76 -5.47 15.62
CA ALA A 65 38.03 -5.56 14.38
C ALA A 65 36.80 -4.66 14.51
N ALA A 66 36.74 -3.60 13.72
CA ALA A 66 35.53 -2.86 13.42
C ALA A 66 34.59 -3.82 12.66
N GLY A 67 34.14 -4.86 13.36
CA GLY A 67 33.21 -5.85 12.89
C GLY A 67 31.90 -5.11 12.68
N SER A 68 31.54 -4.91 11.42
CA SER A 68 30.20 -4.49 11.04
C SER A 68 29.22 -5.39 11.79
N ARG A 69 28.55 -4.85 12.81
CA ARG A 69 27.54 -5.58 13.58
C ARG A 69 26.39 -5.86 12.63
N ARG A 70 26.29 -7.11 12.16
CA ARG A 70 25.20 -7.56 11.28
C ARG A 70 23.98 -7.81 12.16
N GLY A 71 22.88 -7.11 11.88
CA GLY A 71 21.59 -7.41 12.47
C GLY A 71 20.88 -8.48 11.63
N LEU A 72 20.38 -9.51 12.28
CA LEU A 72 19.50 -10.48 11.64
C LEU A 72 18.06 -9.94 11.68
N LEU A 73 17.41 -9.91 10.52
CA LEU A 73 16.00 -9.55 10.36
C LEU A 73 15.32 -10.70 9.63
N GLU A 74 14.31 -11.28 10.26
CA GLU A 74 13.55 -12.37 9.65
C GLU A 74 12.24 -11.85 9.05
N LEU A 75 11.95 -12.25 7.82
CA LEU A 75 10.66 -11.98 7.20
C LEU A 75 9.60 -12.76 7.97
N ARG A 76 8.49 -12.10 8.32
CA ARG A 76 7.40 -12.80 9.03
C ARG A 76 6.71 -13.82 8.13
N PRO A 77 6.10 -14.87 8.72
CA PRO A 77 5.26 -15.78 7.97
C PRO A 77 4.12 -15.04 7.28
N LEU A 78 3.74 -15.57 6.11
CA LEU A 78 2.57 -15.08 5.37
C LEU A 78 1.35 -15.04 6.29
N GLY A 79 0.67 -13.89 6.32
CA GLY A 79 -0.53 -13.67 7.12
C GLY A 79 -0.29 -13.00 8.48
N ALA A 80 0.95 -12.73 8.89
CA ALA A 80 1.25 -11.95 10.10
C ALA A 80 0.64 -10.54 10.07
N CYS A 81 0.43 -9.99 8.87
CA CYS A 81 -0.29 -8.74 8.63
C CYS A 81 -1.61 -8.93 7.86
N ALA A 82 -2.26 -10.10 8.00
CA ALA A 82 -3.51 -10.37 7.27
C ALA A 82 -4.64 -9.40 7.60
N GLU A 83 -4.64 -8.78 8.79
CA GLU A 83 -5.59 -7.70 9.11
C GLU A 83 -5.41 -6.47 8.21
N LEU A 84 -4.19 -6.19 7.76
CA LEU A 84 -3.88 -5.04 6.89
C LEU A 84 -3.89 -5.42 5.40
N GLY A 85 -3.56 -6.67 5.05
CA GLY A 85 -3.41 -7.10 3.64
C GLY A 85 -4.70 -7.57 2.95
N ASP A 86 -5.78 -7.81 3.70
CA ASP A 86 -7.09 -8.19 3.15
C ASP A 86 -8.07 -7.02 3.25
N LYS A 87 -8.72 -6.65 2.14
CA LYS A 87 -9.61 -5.47 2.07
C LYS A 87 -10.73 -5.51 3.12
N LYS A 88 -11.35 -6.69 3.30
CA LYS A 88 -12.47 -6.87 4.24
C LYS A 88 -11.95 -6.75 5.67
N ARG A 89 -10.84 -7.43 5.99
CA ARG A 89 -10.22 -7.37 7.32
C ARG A 89 -9.69 -5.98 7.66
N LEU A 90 -9.11 -5.25 6.70
CA LEU A 90 -8.64 -3.88 6.90
C LEU A 90 -9.80 -2.95 7.24
N ALA A 91 -10.89 -3.01 6.47
CA ALA A 91 -12.07 -2.19 6.76
C ALA A 91 -12.68 -2.52 8.13
N MET A 92 -12.78 -3.81 8.49
CA MET A 92 -13.25 -4.23 9.82
C MET A 92 -12.30 -3.77 10.94
N TYR A 93 -10.99 -3.83 10.71
CA TYR A 93 -9.97 -3.32 11.63
C TYR A 93 -10.16 -1.82 11.89
N LEU A 94 -10.31 -1.04 10.83
CA LEU A 94 -10.50 0.42 10.93
C LEU A 94 -11.80 0.77 11.66
N GLU A 95 -12.90 0.07 11.37
CA GLU A 95 -14.17 0.28 12.08
C GLU A 95 -14.05 -0.06 13.57
N ARG A 96 -13.49 -1.23 13.90
CA ARG A 96 -13.28 -1.70 15.28
C ARG A 96 -12.42 -0.73 16.10
N CYS A 97 -11.44 -0.08 15.48
CA CYS A 97 -10.54 0.88 16.12
C CYS A 97 -11.07 2.34 16.09
N GLY A 98 -12.25 2.59 15.51
CA GLY A 98 -12.80 3.96 15.40
C GLY A 98 -12.05 4.85 14.41
N LEU A 99 -11.42 4.24 13.40
CA LEU A 99 -10.55 4.88 12.40
C LEU A 99 -11.19 4.96 11.01
N SER A 100 -12.51 4.76 10.91
CA SER A 100 -13.25 4.80 9.64
C SER A 100 -13.16 6.14 8.91
N MET A 101 -12.79 7.23 9.59
CA MET A 101 -12.53 8.54 8.97
C MET A 101 -11.33 8.54 8.01
N TRP A 102 -10.45 7.54 8.08
CA TRP A 102 -9.25 7.42 7.24
C TRP A 102 -9.44 6.50 6.04
N ALA A 103 -10.63 5.93 5.84
CA ALA A 103 -10.92 5.05 4.72
C ALA A 103 -12.32 5.32 4.16
N PRO A 104 -12.57 4.99 2.89
CA PRO A 104 -13.91 5.14 2.34
C PRO A 104 -14.89 4.20 3.06
N LEU A 105 -16.13 4.67 3.26
CA LEU A 105 -17.19 3.88 3.88
C LEU A 105 -17.31 2.53 3.18
N THR A 106 -17.15 1.45 3.94
CA THR A 106 -17.16 0.08 3.44
C THR A 106 -18.26 -0.71 4.17
N ILE A 107 -19.07 -1.42 3.39
CA ILE A 107 -20.20 -2.21 3.84
C ILE A 107 -19.92 -3.68 3.56
N PHE A 108 -20.22 -4.54 4.53
CA PHE A 108 -19.83 -5.95 4.52
C PHE A 108 -20.95 -6.92 4.15
N THR A 109 -22.20 -6.46 4.15
CA THR A 109 -23.36 -7.26 3.74
C THR A 109 -24.30 -6.43 2.86
N PRO A 110 -25.01 -7.04 1.91
CA PRO A 110 -26.01 -6.33 1.13
C PRO A 110 -27.16 -5.79 2.01
N HIS A 111 -27.43 -6.42 3.15
CA HIS A 111 -28.48 -6.01 4.08
C HIS A 111 -28.12 -4.70 4.77
N ASP A 112 -26.88 -4.54 5.20
CA ASP A 112 -26.40 -3.29 5.83
C ASP A 112 -26.42 -2.11 4.85
N MET A 113 -26.30 -2.38 3.55
CA MET A 113 -26.37 -1.35 2.52
C MET A 113 -27.73 -0.66 2.44
N SER A 114 -28.82 -1.33 2.86
CA SER A 114 -30.18 -0.75 2.89
C SER A 114 -30.27 0.53 3.72
N LYS A 115 -29.45 0.65 4.77
CA LYS A 115 -29.35 1.84 5.63
C LYS A 115 -28.93 3.10 4.86
N TYR A 116 -28.33 2.92 3.68
CA TYR A 116 -27.83 3.96 2.80
C TYR A 116 -28.64 4.08 1.49
N GLY A 117 -29.71 3.30 1.34
CA GLY A 117 -30.51 3.23 0.10
C GLY A 117 -31.15 4.56 -0.30
N ASP A 118 -31.46 5.42 0.67
CA ASP A 118 -32.04 6.76 0.48
C ASP A 118 -30.97 7.88 0.48
N CYS A 119 -29.68 7.54 0.60
CA CYS A 119 -28.59 8.52 0.50
C CYS A 119 -28.39 8.99 -0.96
N ASP A 120 -27.65 10.10 -1.14
CA ASP A 120 -27.42 10.76 -2.44
C ASP A 120 -27.17 9.75 -3.57
N SER A 121 -28.15 9.64 -4.47
CA SER A 121 -28.16 8.70 -5.58
C SER A 121 -27.10 9.01 -6.62
N ARG A 122 -26.37 10.12 -6.50
CA ARG A 122 -25.30 10.55 -7.41
C ARG A 122 -23.90 10.13 -6.96
N VAL A 123 -23.79 9.41 -5.85
CA VAL A 123 -22.51 8.93 -5.33
C VAL A 123 -22.19 7.57 -5.94
N LEU A 124 -20.97 7.40 -6.44
CA LEU A 124 -20.48 6.11 -6.90
C LEU A 124 -20.15 5.16 -5.75
N TRP A 125 -20.50 3.90 -5.96
CA TRP A 125 -20.21 2.77 -5.09
C TRP A 125 -19.53 1.68 -5.89
N PHE A 126 -18.53 1.06 -5.30
CA PHE A 126 -17.80 -0.06 -5.87
C PHE A 126 -18.18 -1.34 -5.15
N LEU A 127 -18.69 -2.32 -5.88
CA LEU A 127 -18.81 -3.68 -5.39
C LEU A 127 -17.53 -4.43 -5.77
N LYS A 128 -16.73 -4.79 -4.76
CA LYS A 128 -15.38 -5.35 -4.92
C LYS A 128 -15.31 -6.74 -4.33
N HIS A 129 -14.84 -7.71 -5.09
CA HIS A 129 -14.50 -9.02 -4.55
C HIS A 129 -13.25 -8.91 -3.65
N ALA A 130 -13.32 -9.41 -2.42
CA ALA A 130 -12.30 -9.22 -1.39
C ALA A 130 -10.98 -9.93 -1.72
N ARG A 131 -11.06 -11.09 -2.39
CA ARG A 131 -9.90 -11.97 -2.66
C ARG A 131 -9.36 -11.96 -4.08
N LYS A 132 -10.06 -11.35 -5.04
CA LYS A 132 -9.61 -11.32 -6.43
C LYS A 132 -8.63 -10.16 -6.60
N GLU A 133 -7.53 -10.42 -7.29
CA GLU A 133 -6.50 -9.43 -7.55
C GLU A 133 -6.78 -8.65 -8.85
N ARG A 134 -6.01 -7.59 -9.11
CA ARG A 134 -6.01 -6.86 -10.39
C ARG A 134 -7.37 -6.26 -10.80
N ASN A 135 -8.21 -5.93 -9.82
CA ASN A 135 -9.59 -5.47 -9.99
C ASN A 135 -10.53 -6.48 -10.67
N GLU A 136 -10.16 -7.76 -10.74
CA GLU A 136 -11.11 -8.78 -11.15
C GLU A 136 -12.27 -8.83 -10.15
N GLY A 137 -13.52 -8.76 -10.63
CA GLY A 137 -14.69 -8.72 -9.75
C GLY A 137 -14.93 -7.35 -9.08
N VAL A 138 -14.46 -6.26 -9.69
CA VAL A 138 -14.88 -4.89 -9.32
C VAL A 138 -15.96 -4.42 -10.30
N SER A 139 -17.06 -3.92 -9.76
CA SER A 139 -18.09 -3.20 -10.51
C SER A 139 -18.43 -1.87 -9.83
N VAL A 140 -18.92 -0.93 -10.62
CA VAL A 140 -19.21 0.46 -10.27
C VAL A 140 -20.71 0.69 -10.43
N HIS A 141 -21.31 1.40 -9.48
CA HIS A 141 -22.74 1.63 -9.41
C HIS A 141 -23.02 3.04 -8.92
N LEU A 142 -23.99 3.72 -9.54
CA LEU A 142 -24.45 5.03 -9.07
C LEU A 142 -25.57 4.84 -8.04
N GLY A 143 -25.28 5.22 -6.79
CA GLY A 143 -26.18 5.10 -5.65
C GLY A 143 -26.15 3.74 -4.94
N ALA A 144 -26.39 3.77 -3.62
CA ALA A 144 -26.27 2.59 -2.78
C ALA A 144 -27.32 1.51 -3.13
N LYS A 145 -28.54 1.91 -3.50
CA LYS A 145 -29.62 0.99 -3.89
C LYS A 145 -29.29 0.17 -5.14
N THR A 146 -28.67 0.80 -6.14
CA THR A 146 -28.22 0.14 -7.37
C THR A 146 -27.13 -0.87 -7.05
N CYS A 147 -26.13 -0.46 -6.26
CA CYS A 147 -25.05 -1.35 -5.81
C CYS A 147 -25.57 -2.53 -4.98
N GLN A 148 -26.55 -2.30 -4.10
CA GLN A 148 -27.18 -3.35 -3.30
C GLN A 148 -27.89 -4.38 -4.19
N SER A 149 -28.62 -3.91 -5.19
CA SER A 149 -29.34 -4.77 -6.14
C SER A 149 -28.35 -5.63 -6.95
N ALA A 150 -27.22 -5.04 -7.37
CA ALA A 150 -26.15 -5.78 -8.03
C ALA A 150 -25.50 -6.83 -7.11
N TRP A 151 -25.30 -6.50 -5.83
CA TRP A 151 -24.75 -7.45 -4.86
C TRP A 151 -25.71 -8.62 -4.60
N LEU A 152 -27.01 -8.36 -4.45
CA LEU A 152 -28.02 -9.42 -4.30
C LEU A 152 -28.16 -10.32 -5.54
N ALA A 153 -27.73 -9.85 -6.71
CA ALA A 153 -27.72 -10.64 -7.94
C ALA A 153 -26.49 -11.56 -8.07
N VAL A 154 -25.45 -11.36 -7.25
CA VAL A 154 -24.34 -12.32 -7.12
C VAL A 154 -24.85 -13.63 -6.51
N ALA A 155 -24.29 -14.76 -6.95
CA ALA A 155 -24.60 -16.08 -6.41
C ALA A 155 -24.49 -16.07 -4.88
N GLN A 156 -25.48 -16.66 -4.20
CA GLN A 156 -25.62 -16.53 -2.75
C GLN A 156 -24.37 -17.01 -2.00
N GLU A 157 -23.69 -18.02 -2.52
CA GLU A 157 -22.48 -18.59 -1.95
C GLU A 157 -21.26 -17.67 -2.06
N GLU A 158 -21.28 -16.72 -3.01
CA GLU A 158 -20.19 -15.77 -3.25
C GLU A 158 -20.43 -14.41 -2.57
N GLN A 159 -21.65 -14.12 -2.11
CA GLN A 159 -21.99 -12.78 -1.58
C GLN A 159 -21.09 -12.34 -0.41
N ASP A 160 -20.66 -13.28 0.43
CA ASP A 160 -19.78 -13.01 1.58
C ASP A 160 -18.32 -12.67 1.18
N ASP A 161 -17.94 -12.98 -0.06
CA ASP A 161 -16.63 -12.66 -0.61
C ASP A 161 -16.59 -11.26 -1.26
N TYR A 162 -17.69 -10.51 -1.25
CA TYR A 162 -17.72 -9.13 -1.71
C TYR A 162 -17.79 -8.12 -0.55
N VAL A 163 -17.38 -6.88 -0.86
CA VAL A 163 -17.64 -5.70 -0.04
C VAL A 163 -18.11 -4.57 -0.95
N ALA A 164 -18.99 -3.70 -0.45
CA ALA A 164 -19.36 -2.47 -1.15
C ALA A 164 -18.63 -1.28 -0.52
N GLN A 165 -17.88 -0.52 -1.30
CA GLN A 165 -17.11 0.62 -0.85
C GLN A 165 -17.56 1.88 -1.57
N ARG A 166 -17.86 2.95 -0.83
CA ARG A 166 -18.21 4.25 -1.39
C ARG A 166 -16.99 4.90 -2.04
N GLU A 167 -17.17 5.62 -3.14
CA GLU A 167 -16.09 6.42 -3.74
C GLU A 167 -15.62 7.53 -2.81
N VAL A 168 -14.31 7.81 -2.87
CA VAL A 168 -13.72 8.93 -2.14
C VAL A 168 -14.34 10.25 -2.63
N PRO A 169 -14.87 11.10 -1.73
CA PRO A 169 -15.47 12.36 -2.14
C PRO A 169 -14.46 13.26 -2.85
N ALA A 170 -14.82 13.79 -4.02
CA ALA A 170 -14.05 14.78 -4.76
C ALA A 170 -12.54 14.48 -4.82
N VAL A 171 -12.18 13.30 -5.37
CA VAL A 171 -10.80 12.82 -5.48
C VAL A 171 -9.88 13.88 -6.10
N LEU A 172 -8.66 14.01 -5.57
CA LEU A 172 -7.62 14.82 -6.16
C LEU A 172 -7.24 14.27 -7.54
N LEU A 173 -7.36 15.13 -8.55
CA LEU A 173 -6.97 14.85 -9.92
C LEU A 173 -5.62 15.51 -10.23
N ASP A 174 -4.96 15.05 -11.29
CA ASP A 174 -3.83 15.77 -11.84
C ASP A 174 -4.25 16.93 -12.75
N GLU A 175 -3.27 17.58 -13.40
CA GLU A 175 -3.49 18.73 -14.28
C GLU A 175 -4.28 18.40 -15.56
N GLU A 176 -4.47 17.10 -15.86
CA GLU A 176 -5.23 16.60 -17.01
C GLU A 176 -6.56 15.96 -16.57
N ASP A 177 -7.05 16.27 -15.36
CA ASP A 177 -8.27 15.71 -14.76
C ASP A 177 -8.25 14.18 -14.62
N ARG A 178 -7.06 13.60 -14.39
CA ARG A 178 -6.89 12.14 -14.23
C ARG A 178 -6.78 11.75 -12.76
N LYS A 179 -7.35 10.58 -12.41
CA LYS A 179 -7.33 10.07 -11.04
C LYS A 179 -5.91 9.72 -10.60
N LEU A 180 -5.52 10.20 -9.41
CA LEU A 180 -4.22 9.93 -8.79
C LEU A 180 -4.33 8.90 -7.67
N THR A 181 -3.38 7.99 -7.58
CA THR A 181 -3.20 7.09 -6.43
C THR A 181 -1.75 7.10 -5.97
N PHE A 182 -1.54 7.07 -4.67
CA PHE A 182 -0.21 7.15 -4.05
C PHE A 182 0.16 5.80 -3.45
N ARG A 183 1.16 5.13 -4.02
CA ARG A 183 1.73 3.89 -3.49
C ARG A 183 2.85 4.23 -2.51
N ILE A 184 2.60 4.00 -1.23
CA ILE A 184 3.50 4.33 -0.12
C ILE A 184 3.99 3.03 0.53
N TYR A 185 5.31 2.90 0.69
CA TYR A 185 5.91 1.71 1.28
C TYR A 185 6.07 1.86 2.79
N LEU A 186 5.67 0.84 3.54
CA LEU A 186 5.73 0.77 4.99
C LEU A 186 6.55 -0.44 5.39
N LEU A 187 7.54 -0.26 6.26
CA LEU A 187 8.29 -1.36 6.85
C LEU A 187 7.89 -1.49 8.32
N LEU A 188 7.24 -2.58 8.67
CA LEU A 188 6.90 -2.94 10.04
C LEU A 188 8.03 -3.79 10.62
N VAL A 189 8.48 -3.48 11.83
CA VAL A 189 9.57 -4.19 12.50
C VAL A 189 9.15 -4.51 13.93
N ALA A 190 9.18 -5.78 14.32
CA ALA A 190 8.95 -6.23 15.69
C ALA A 190 10.27 -6.66 16.34
N GLN A 191 10.43 -6.31 17.62
CA GLN A 191 11.52 -6.71 18.48
C GLN A 191 10.99 -7.57 19.63
N HIS A 192 11.17 -8.88 19.50
CA HIS A 192 10.55 -9.86 20.40
C HIS A 192 11.10 -9.82 21.82
N LYS A 193 12.37 -9.45 22.02
CA LYS A 193 12.98 -9.36 23.36
C LYS A 193 12.42 -8.21 24.20
N GLY A 194 11.89 -7.17 23.55
CA GLY A 194 11.33 -5.99 24.21
C GLY A 194 9.82 -5.88 24.07
N SER A 195 9.17 -6.84 23.41
CA SER A 195 7.76 -6.77 22.97
C SER A 195 7.41 -5.40 22.39
N SER A 196 8.30 -4.87 21.55
CA SER A 196 8.12 -3.57 20.91
C SER A 196 8.01 -3.75 19.40
N ALA A 197 7.28 -2.86 18.75
CA ALA A 197 7.26 -2.78 17.30
C ALA A 197 7.32 -1.33 16.84
N MET A 198 7.76 -1.13 15.61
CA MET A 198 7.80 0.17 14.96
C MET A 198 7.34 0.06 13.52
N ALA A 199 6.76 1.14 13.01
CA ALA A 199 6.48 1.33 11.60
C ALA A 199 7.40 2.41 11.05
N LEU A 200 8.05 2.11 9.92
CA LEU A 200 8.87 3.03 9.17
C LEU A 200 8.16 3.34 7.85
N VAL A 201 7.74 4.59 7.69
CA VAL A 201 7.04 5.07 6.48
C VAL A 201 8.07 5.64 5.51
N ARG A 202 8.12 5.12 4.28
CA ARG A 202 9.04 5.64 3.25
C ARG A 202 8.57 7.01 2.77
N ARG A 203 9.42 8.03 2.96
CA ARG A 203 9.15 9.41 2.51
C ARG A 203 9.00 9.54 0.99
N GLU A 204 9.74 8.74 0.24
CA GLU A 204 9.61 8.69 -1.22
C GLU A 204 8.55 7.65 -1.61
N PHE A 205 7.49 8.10 -2.28
CA PHE A 205 6.39 7.27 -2.77
C PHE A 205 6.18 7.46 -4.28
N ILE A 206 5.36 6.58 -4.86
CA ILE A 206 5.01 6.61 -6.28
C ILE A 206 3.61 7.21 -6.42
N CYS A 207 3.47 8.26 -7.22
CA CYS A 207 2.19 8.78 -7.64
C CYS A 207 1.83 8.14 -8.99
N ARG A 208 0.75 7.37 -9.04
CA ARG A 208 0.22 6.75 -10.25
C ARG A 208 -0.93 7.61 -10.78
N SER A 209 -0.89 7.94 -12.05
CA SER A 209 -2.00 8.58 -12.75
C SER A 209 -2.66 7.60 -13.70
N HIS A 210 -3.98 7.50 -13.65
CA HIS A 210 -4.72 6.78 -14.68
C HIS A 210 -4.57 7.51 -16.04
N PRO A 211 -4.56 6.82 -17.19
CA PRO A 211 -4.45 7.47 -18.50
C PRO A 211 -5.73 8.19 -18.95
N ALA A 212 -6.90 7.72 -18.52
CA ALA A 212 -8.19 8.32 -18.87
C ALA A 212 -8.61 9.42 -17.88
N VAL A 213 -9.35 10.41 -18.40
CA VAL A 213 -10.01 11.47 -17.63
C VAL A 213 -11.01 10.84 -16.66
N TYR A 214 -11.04 11.35 -15.44
CA TYR A 214 -11.92 10.86 -14.38
C TYR A 214 -13.31 11.53 -14.46
N ASP A 215 -14.36 10.72 -14.46
CA ASP A 215 -15.74 11.17 -14.36
C ASP A 215 -16.40 10.55 -13.12
N ALA A 216 -16.70 11.40 -12.13
CA ALA A 216 -17.33 11.01 -10.87
C ALA A 216 -18.80 10.58 -11.02
N SER A 217 -19.38 10.70 -12.22
CA SER A 217 -20.76 10.38 -12.51
C SER A 217 -20.95 9.17 -13.44
N ASP A 218 -19.87 8.64 -14.03
CA ASP A 218 -19.94 7.47 -14.93
C ASP A 218 -20.06 6.16 -14.12
N PRO A 219 -21.20 5.45 -14.17
CA PRO A 219 -21.35 4.17 -13.49
C PRO A 219 -20.81 2.98 -14.29
N ASP A 220 -20.36 3.18 -15.53
CA ASP A 220 -19.94 2.06 -16.37
C ASP A 220 -18.61 1.50 -15.88
N SER A 221 -18.62 0.28 -15.36
CA SER A 221 -17.42 -0.37 -14.82
C SER A 221 -16.30 -0.58 -15.85
N SER A 222 -16.65 -0.62 -17.14
CA SER A 222 -15.71 -0.79 -18.24
C SER A 222 -15.04 0.53 -18.68
N ARG A 223 -15.64 1.68 -18.33
CA ARG A 223 -15.15 3.01 -18.71
C ARG A 223 -14.68 3.82 -17.50
N HIS A 224 -15.35 3.67 -16.36
CA HIS A 224 -15.07 4.41 -15.14
C HIS A 224 -13.68 4.08 -14.59
N VAL A 225 -12.97 5.14 -14.20
CA VAL A 225 -11.61 5.10 -13.69
C VAL A 225 -11.61 4.69 -12.21
N HIS A 226 -11.76 3.39 -11.96
CA HIS A 226 -11.83 2.82 -10.61
C HIS A 226 -10.48 2.38 -10.04
N SER A 227 -9.40 2.40 -10.84
CA SER A 227 -8.09 1.94 -10.42
C SER A 227 -6.96 2.55 -11.24
N THR A 228 -5.76 2.53 -10.69
CA THR A 228 -4.51 2.99 -11.31
C THR A 228 -3.47 1.87 -11.37
N LEU A 229 -3.91 0.60 -11.40
CA LEU A 229 -3.02 -0.54 -11.52
C LEU A 229 -2.40 -0.64 -12.93
N ASP A 230 -1.16 -1.11 -13.02
CA ASP A 230 -0.40 -1.24 -14.28
C ASP A 230 -1.03 -2.22 -15.31
N VAL A 231 -2.13 -2.90 -14.95
CA VAL A 231 -2.93 -3.67 -15.91
C VAL A 231 -3.63 -2.79 -16.95
N PHE A 232 -3.87 -1.52 -16.61
CA PHE A 232 -4.26 -0.51 -17.58
C PHE A 232 -2.99 -0.02 -18.28
N LYS A 233 -2.88 -0.29 -19.59
CA LYS A 233 -1.76 0.21 -20.40
C LYS A 233 -1.68 1.73 -20.22
N ASP A 234 -0.46 2.25 -20.15
CA ASP A 234 -0.16 3.69 -20.08
C ASP A 234 -0.44 4.40 -18.75
N VAL A 235 -0.66 3.67 -17.64
CA VAL A 235 -0.56 4.26 -16.30
C VAL A 235 0.83 4.89 -16.11
N GLN A 236 0.85 6.17 -15.76
CA GLN A 236 2.08 6.90 -15.55
C GLN A 236 2.45 6.90 -14.07
N GLY A 237 3.61 6.32 -13.75
CA GLY A 237 4.22 6.39 -12.42
C GLY A 237 5.23 7.53 -12.35
N ARG A 238 5.00 8.49 -11.46
CA ARG A 238 5.96 9.57 -11.13
C ARG A 238 6.42 9.50 -9.69
N SER A 239 7.62 9.99 -9.42
CA SER A 239 8.15 10.08 -8.07
C SER A 239 7.44 11.18 -7.28
N SER A 240 7.18 10.95 -5.99
CA SER A 240 6.77 11.99 -5.03
C SER A 240 7.60 13.28 -5.09
N LYS A 241 8.88 13.21 -5.49
CA LYS A 241 9.75 14.39 -5.66
C LYS A 241 9.25 15.37 -6.73
N THR A 242 8.53 14.88 -7.73
CA THR A 242 7.98 15.71 -8.81
C THR A 242 6.51 16.05 -8.58
N PHE A 243 5.91 15.60 -7.47
CA PHE A 243 4.56 15.96 -7.08
C PHE A 243 4.60 17.27 -6.28
N SER A 244 4.15 18.36 -6.91
CA SER A 244 4.24 19.73 -6.37
C SER A 244 3.60 19.91 -4.99
N GLN A 245 2.52 19.18 -4.70
CA GLN A 245 1.78 19.28 -3.44
C GLN A 245 2.33 18.35 -2.33
N CYS A 246 3.40 17.58 -2.60
CA CYS A 246 3.92 16.59 -1.65
C CYS A 246 4.20 17.16 -0.26
N ALA A 247 4.77 18.37 -0.18
CA ALA A 247 5.10 18.99 1.11
C ALA A 247 3.86 19.33 1.95
N ALA A 248 2.73 19.65 1.29
CA ALA A 248 1.49 20.02 1.95
C ALA A 248 0.72 18.80 2.47
N VAL A 249 0.68 17.71 1.69
CA VAL A 249 -0.16 16.54 2.00
C VAL A 249 0.56 15.48 2.84
N TRP A 250 1.89 15.45 2.80
CA TRP A 250 2.69 14.42 3.50
C TRP A 250 2.45 14.38 5.02
N PRO A 251 2.35 15.51 5.75
CA PRO A 251 2.02 15.48 7.19
C PRO A 251 0.67 14.82 7.49
N ALA A 252 -0.34 15.03 6.63
CA ALA A 252 -1.65 14.41 6.78
C ALA A 252 -1.57 12.88 6.54
N MET A 253 -0.87 12.45 5.48
CA MET A 253 -0.62 11.02 5.22
C MET A 253 0.13 10.34 6.39
N LEU A 254 1.14 11.01 6.96
CA LEU A 254 1.85 10.48 8.14
C LEU A 254 0.95 10.39 9.36
N SER A 255 0.06 11.37 9.57
CA SER A 255 -0.91 11.36 10.67
C SER A 255 -1.89 10.19 10.54
N MET A 256 -2.38 9.94 9.32
CA MET A 256 -3.20 8.77 8.99
C MET A 256 -2.45 7.47 9.32
N PHE A 257 -1.23 7.28 8.79
CA PHE A 257 -0.47 6.04 9.05
C PHE A 257 -0.15 5.86 10.53
N LYS A 258 0.16 6.92 11.26
CA LYS A 258 0.37 6.84 12.71
C LYS A 258 -0.90 6.33 13.39
N ALA A 259 -2.04 6.95 13.13
CA ALA A 259 -3.32 6.56 13.73
C ALA A 259 -3.73 5.12 13.37
N VAL A 260 -3.53 4.72 12.11
CA VAL A 260 -3.86 3.38 11.60
C VAL A 260 -2.91 2.30 12.11
N LEU A 261 -1.61 2.58 12.26
CA LEU A 261 -0.64 1.55 12.62
C LEU A 261 -0.41 1.44 14.12
N GLU A 262 -0.61 2.50 14.90
CA GLU A 262 -0.36 2.50 16.36
C GLU A 262 -1.08 1.36 17.10
N PRO A 263 -2.40 1.11 16.92
CA PRO A 263 -3.06 -0.03 17.57
C PRO A 263 -2.62 -1.38 17.00
N PHE A 264 -2.25 -1.43 15.72
CA PHE A 264 -1.79 -2.68 15.07
C PHE A 264 -0.39 -3.08 15.56
N LEU A 265 0.50 -2.11 15.81
CA LEU A 265 1.86 -2.38 16.25
C LEU A 265 1.91 -3.07 17.62
N GLU A 266 0.96 -2.79 18.50
CA GLU A 266 0.84 -3.46 19.80
C GLU A 266 0.60 -4.97 19.62
N SER A 267 -0.34 -5.37 18.76
CA SER A 267 -0.61 -6.78 18.48
C SER A 267 0.52 -7.44 17.69
N PHE A 268 1.10 -6.70 16.74
CA PHE A 268 2.22 -7.16 15.91
C PHE A 268 3.47 -7.48 16.74
N ALA A 269 3.75 -6.70 17.79
CA ALA A 269 4.89 -6.91 18.68
C ALA A 269 4.81 -8.22 19.48
N VAL A 270 3.59 -8.66 19.81
CA VAL A 270 3.33 -9.81 20.70
C VAL A 270 3.31 -11.14 19.95
N ALA A 271 3.02 -11.15 18.65
CA ALA A 271 3.10 -12.35 17.84
C ALA A 271 4.53 -12.91 17.90
N LYS A 272 4.73 -14.06 18.55
CA LYS A 272 6.03 -14.70 18.71
C LYS A 272 6.32 -15.59 17.51
N ASP A 273 7.32 -15.21 16.71
CA ASP A 273 7.97 -16.17 15.82
C ASP A 273 9.11 -16.85 16.60
N ALA A 274 9.15 -18.18 16.50
CA ALA A 274 10.06 -19.02 17.27
C ALA A 274 11.51 -18.85 16.77
N GLY A 275 12.25 -17.92 17.36
CA GLY A 275 13.73 -17.90 17.28
C GLY A 275 14.41 -16.57 16.97
N SER A 276 13.68 -15.56 16.45
CA SER A 276 14.30 -14.30 16.00
C SER A 276 14.30 -13.19 17.04
N VAL A 277 15.34 -12.34 17.02
CA VAL A 277 15.41 -11.13 17.87
C VAL A 277 14.62 -9.98 17.25
N LEU A 278 14.57 -9.94 15.91
CA LEU A 278 13.87 -8.94 15.10
C LEU A 278 13.19 -9.62 13.91
N SER A 279 11.93 -9.25 13.65
CA SER A 279 11.20 -9.68 12.47
C SER A 279 10.57 -8.49 11.75
N PHE A 280 10.28 -8.63 10.45
CA PHE A 280 9.75 -7.53 9.64
C PHE A 280 8.72 -7.96 8.60
N GLU A 281 7.90 -6.99 8.18
CA GLU A 281 6.99 -7.08 7.03
C GLU A 281 7.12 -5.81 6.19
N LEU A 282 7.12 -5.94 4.86
CA LEU A 282 7.07 -4.80 3.94
C LEU A 282 5.70 -4.72 3.27
N LEU A 283 4.99 -3.63 3.51
CA LEU A 283 3.68 -3.34 2.93
C LEU A 283 3.80 -2.24 1.87
N GLY A 284 2.86 -2.24 0.93
CA GLY A 284 2.68 -1.15 -0.02
C GLY A 284 1.24 -0.66 0.03
N ALA A 285 0.99 0.40 0.79
CA ALA A 285 -0.33 1.00 0.96
C ALA A 285 -0.70 1.84 -0.26
N ASP A 286 -1.94 1.72 -0.72
CA ASP A 286 -2.55 2.60 -1.71
C ASP A 286 -3.42 3.65 -1.02
N VAL A 287 -3.11 4.92 -1.30
CA VAL A 287 -3.78 6.07 -0.72
C VAL A 287 -4.36 6.94 -1.84
N LEU A 288 -5.59 7.41 -1.66
CA LEU A 288 -6.14 8.54 -2.42
C LEU A 288 -6.09 9.80 -1.57
N LEU A 289 -6.06 10.94 -2.25
CA LEU A 289 -6.34 12.22 -1.62
C LEU A 289 -7.67 12.73 -2.17
N ASP A 290 -8.45 13.45 -1.37
CA ASP A 290 -9.49 14.33 -1.89
C ASP A 290 -8.91 15.70 -2.29
N LYS A 291 -9.74 16.56 -2.88
CA LYS A 291 -9.36 17.89 -3.34
C LYS A 291 -8.86 18.81 -2.21
N GLU A 292 -9.24 18.52 -0.95
CA GLU A 292 -8.76 19.22 0.24
C GLU A 292 -7.39 18.68 0.72
N GLY A 293 -6.89 17.60 0.13
CA GLY A 293 -5.62 16.96 0.50
C GLY A 293 -5.73 16.02 1.70
N GLN A 294 -6.95 15.66 2.10
CA GLN A 294 -7.18 14.67 3.14
C GLN A 294 -6.95 13.25 2.57
N PRO A 295 -6.16 12.41 3.27
CA PRO A 295 -5.84 11.07 2.78
C PRO A 295 -6.90 10.04 3.13
N TRP A 296 -7.09 9.10 2.20
CA TRP A 296 -8.01 7.98 2.27
C TRP A 296 -7.24 6.70 1.94
N LEU A 297 -7.06 5.84 2.94
CA LEU A 297 -6.44 4.52 2.80
C LEU A 297 -7.40 3.56 2.08
N LEU A 298 -6.92 2.92 1.01
CA LEU A 298 -7.71 1.97 0.23
C LEU A 298 -7.41 0.52 0.60
N GLU A 299 -6.12 0.15 0.59
CA GLU A 299 -5.58 -1.20 0.77
C GLU A 299 -4.08 -1.18 1.07
#